data_AF-A0A841RR73-F1
#
_entry.id   AF-A0A841RR73-F1
#
_cell.length_a   1.000
_cell.length_b   1.000
_cell.length_c   1.000
_cell.angle_alpha   90.00
_cell.angle_beta   90.00
_cell.angle_gamma   90.00
#
_symmetry.space_group_name_H-M   'P 1'
#
loop_
_entity.id
_entity.type
_entity.pdbx_description
1 polymer ?
#
loop_
_entity_poly.entity_id
_entity_poly.type
_entity_poly.pdbx_seq_one_letter_code
_entity_poly.pdbx_strand_id
1 'polypeptide(L)'
;MNIEELLNKWRHVSPQEDSRLFSMYLNTDKSDPDQQGGEWKIHLKNGLNGFENYLKTDENHEELESFLKVKKKVQEFIHEEEQSLKKSIVIFASSDDSIWFAEKLQLPVETDFSWDNELKLEQLSTLHKNFPKSGIILTQQNMVKVIKTDLGEITGEHLFELDIDTEDWRDYAGPVPSESMVGSKLTQTDQFKERFQANKKRWYNQLASKLDRMAKESKWERIYLVGEPDEVNSLKSKMQKEIFEVTHKNMLDHEDSKIVDVVLKY
;
A
#
# COMPACT_ATOMS: atom_id res chain seq x y z
N MET A 1 -1.17 -9.88 -5.64
CA MET A 1 -0.36 -9.70 -6.86
C MET A 1 1.12 -9.66 -6.46
N ASN A 2 2.03 -10.24 -7.24
CA ASN A 2 3.47 -10.15 -6.95
C ASN A 2 4.13 -9.18 -7.95
N ILE A 3 4.28 -7.92 -7.55
CA ILE A 3 4.78 -6.85 -8.42
C ILE A 3 6.24 -7.09 -8.80
N GLU A 4 7.03 -7.69 -7.91
CA GLU A 4 8.43 -8.03 -8.20
C GLU A 4 8.55 -9.04 -9.34
N GLU A 5 7.68 -10.07 -9.36
CA GLU A 5 7.62 -11.04 -10.46
C GLU A 5 7.19 -10.38 -11.77
N LEU A 6 6.22 -9.45 -11.73
CA LEU A 6 5.76 -8.71 -12.91
C LEU A 6 6.84 -7.78 -13.47
N LEU A 7 7.51 -7.01 -12.60
CA LEU A 7 8.60 -6.12 -12.99
C LEU A 7 9.75 -6.91 -13.64
N ASN A 8 10.12 -8.05 -13.07
CA ASN A 8 11.16 -8.91 -13.65
C ASN A 8 10.75 -9.50 -14.99
N LYS A 9 9.48 -9.90 -15.14
CA LYS A 9 8.94 -10.36 -16.42
C LYS A 9 9.01 -9.27 -17.49
N TRP A 10 8.54 -8.06 -17.16
CA TRP A 10 8.41 -6.95 -18.11
C TRP A 10 9.73 -6.29 -18.50
N ARG A 11 10.76 -6.31 -17.63
CA ARG A 11 12.12 -5.84 -17.97
C ARG A 11 12.75 -6.57 -19.17
N HIS A 12 12.27 -7.77 -19.47
CA HIS A 12 12.77 -8.60 -20.56
C HIS A 12 11.77 -8.76 -21.69
N VAL A 13 10.62 -8.07 -21.63
CA VAL A 13 9.69 -8.05 -22.76
C VAL A 13 10.24 -7.09 -23.80
N SER A 14 10.73 -7.66 -24.89
CA SER A 14 10.80 -6.93 -26.16
C SER A 14 9.50 -7.24 -26.92
N PRO A 15 8.80 -6.21 -27.42
CA PRO A 15 7.68 -6.43 -28.31
C PRO A 15 8.10 -7.28 -29.52
N GLN A 16 7.16 -8.01 -30.12
CA GLN A 16 7.40 -8.58 -31.45
C GLN A 16 7.74 -7.44 -32.40
N GLU A 17 8.60 -7.70 -33.40
CA GLU A 17 9.04 -6.68 -34.36
C GLU A 17 7.83 -5.82 -34.81
N ASP A 18 7.94 -4.51 -34.61
CA ASP A 18 6.94 -3.46 -34.89
C ASP A 18 5.79 -3.20 -33.89
N SER A 19 5.72 -3.89 -32.73
CA SER A 19 4.77 -3.48 -31.67
C SER A 19 5.39 -2.52 -30.65
N ARG A 20 4.62 -1.53 -30.19
CA ARG A 20 5.03 -0.60 -29.14
C ARG A 20 4.24 -0.84 -27.85
N LEU A 21 4.85 -0.44 -26.76
CA LEU A 21 4.36 -0.58 -25.40
C LEU A 21 3.97 0.80 -24.85
N PHE A 22 2.79 0.85 -24.25
CA PHE A 22 2.28 2.01 -23.56
C PHE A 22 2.62 1.95 -22.09
N SER A 23 3.19 3.04 -21.56
CA SER A 23 3.33 3.26 -20.13
C SER A 23 2.63 4.55 -19.74
N MET A 24 1.88 4.51 -18.64
CA MET A 24 1.22 5.67 -18.09
C MET A 24 1.35 5.67 -16.57
N TYR A 25 1.84 6.78 -16.06
CA TYR A 25 1.74 7.19 -14.68
C TYR A 25 0.89 8.45 -14.64
N LEU A 26 -0.19 8.44 -13.88
CA LEU A 26 -1.10 9.56 -13.77
C LEU A 26 -1.31 9.89 -12.31
N ASN A 27 -0.89 11.09 -11.91
CA ASN A 27 -1.18 11.63 -10.59
C ASN A 27 -2.66 12.06 -10.53
N THR A 28 -3.38 11.57 -9.52
CA THR A 28 -4.77 11.93 -9.22
C THR A 28 -4.95 12.37 -7.77
N ASP A 29 -3.86 12.67 -7.05
CA ASP A 29 -3.88 13.02 -5.64
C ASP A 29 -4.52 14.40 -5.45
N LYS A 30 -5.72 14.44 -4.88
CA LYS A 30 -6.46 15.67 -4.58
C LYS A 30 -5.76 16.57 -3.54
N SER A 31 -4.79 16.03 -2.81
CA SER A 31 -3.98 16.79 -1.84
C SER A 31 -2.92 17.64 -2.55
N ASP A 32 -2.56 17.27 -3.78
CA ASP A 32 -1.63 18.01 -4.63
C ASP A 32 -2.31 19.32 -5.11
N PRO A 33 -1.73 20.51 -4.83
CA PRO A 33 -2.25 21.79 -5.31
C PRO A 33 -2.51 21.82 -6.82
N ASP A 34 -1.69 21.11 -7.61
CA ASP A 34 -1.79 21.08 -9.06
C ASP A 34 -2.91 20.16 -9.57
N GLN A 35 -3.60 19.42 -8.68
CA GLN A 35 -4.66 18.46 -9.03
C GLN A 35 -6.04 18.78 -8.41
N GLN A 36 -6.16 19.89 -7.67
CA GLN A 36 -7.38 20.24 -6.91
C GLN A 36 -8.62 20.46 -7.78
N GLY A 37 -8.44 20.89 -9.04
CA GLY A 37 -9.50 21.14 -10.01
C GLY A 37 -9.79 19.96 -10.95
N GLY A 38 -9.11 18.82 -10.78
CA GLY A 38 -9.22 17.68 -11.70
C GLY A 38 -8.34 17.82 -12.95
N GLU A 39 -7.22 18.54 -12.83
CA GLU A 39 -6.21 18.78 -13.86
C GLU A 39 -5.67 17.48 -14.47
N TRP A 40 -5.68 16.38 -13.71
CA TRP A 40 -5.35 15.04 -14.21
C TRP A 40 -6.13 14.66 -15.48
N LYS A 41 -7.39 15.12 -15.63
CA LYS A 41 -8.18 14.89 -16.86
C LYS A 41 -7.57 15.60 -18.06
N ILE A 42 -7.03 16.80 -17.83
CA ILE A 42 -6.33 17.58 -18.85
C ILE A 42 -5.02 16.90 -19.21
N HIS A 43 -4.23 16.46 -18.22
CA HIS A 43 -2.99 15.71 -18.47
C HIS A 43 -3.23 14.43 -19.26
N LEU A 44 -4.22 13.63 -18.86
CA LEU A 44 -4.64 12.42 -19.58
C LEU A 44 -5.02 12.73 -21.03
N LYS A 45 -5.89 13.72 -21.23
CA LYS A 45 -6.33 14.12 -22.57
C LYS A 45 -5.14 14.57 -23.43
N ASN A 46 -4.25 15.38 -22.87
CA ASN A 46 -3.10 15.92 -23.58
C ASN A 46 -2.08 14.83 -23.92
N GLY A 47 -1.76 13.94 -22.97
CA GLY A 47 -0.86 12.81 -23.19
C GLY A 47 -1.36 11.89 -24.31
N LEU A 48 -2.64 11.47 -24.24
CA LEU A 48 -3.22 10.59 -25.25
C LEU A 48 -3.37 11.25 -26.63
N ASN A 49 -3.72 12.53 -26.69
CA ASN A 49 -3.86 13.23 -27.97
C ASN A 49 -2.49 13.60 -28.57
N GLY A 50 -1.46 13.77 -27.75
CA GLY A 50 -0.08 14.03 -28.19
C GLY A 50 0.43 12.91 -29.11
N PHE A 51 0.32 11.66 -28.67
CA PHE A 51 0.71 10.50 -29.48
C PHE A 51 -0.15 10.34 -30.73
N GLU A 52 -1.48 10.50 -30.62
CA GLU A 52 -2.37 10.39 -31.78
C GLU A 52 -2.01 11.40 -32.88
N ASN A 53 -1.72 12.65 -32.51
CA ASN A 53 -1.37 13.70 -33.48
C ASN A 53 0.00 13.47 -34.11
N TYR A 54 0.97 13.03 -33.32
CA TYR A 54 2.31 12.68 -33.79
C TYR A 54 2.27 11.53 -34.80
N LEU A 55 1.59 10.42 -34.46
CA LEU A 55 1.46 9.25 -35.34
C LEU A 55 0.69 9.54 -36.64
N LYS A 56 -0.29 10.45 -36.60
CA LYS A 56 -0.98 10.93 -37.82
C LYS A 56 -0.08 11.74 -38.74
N THR A 57 0.85 12.50 -38.18
CA THR A 57 1.75 13.38 -38.93
C THR A 57 2.87 12.58 -39.60
N ASP A 58 3.33 11.52 -38.95
CA ASP A 58 4.36 10.60 -39.47
C ASP A 58 3.80 9.58 -40.48
N GLU A 59 2.51 9.66 -40.82
CA GLU A 59 1.80 8.75 -41.76
C GLU A 59 1.93 7.26 -41.41
N ASN A 60 2.21 6.93 -40.14
CA ASN A 60 2.37 5.55 -39.67
C ASN A 60 1.01 4.93 -39.29
N HIS A 61 0.26 4.51 -40.31
CA HIS A 61 -1.11 4.03 -40.17
C HIS A 61 -1.26 2.79 -39.25
N GLU A 62 -0.34 1.83 -39.34
CA GLU A 62 -0.40 0.59 -38.55
C GLU A 62 -0.15 0.85 -37.06
N GLU A 63 0.84 1.70 -36.76
CA GLU A 63 1.15 2.10 -35.40
C GLU A 63 0.03 2.97 -34.80
N LEU A 64 -0.57 3.85 -35.61
CA LEU A 64 -1.73 4.64 -35.21
C LEU A 64 -2.93 3.76 -34.84
N GLU A 65 -3.26 2.75 -35.63
CA GLU A 65 -4.35 1.81 -35.29
C GLU A 65 -4.07 1.05 -34.00
N SER A 66 -2.82 0.61 -33.82
CA SER A 66 -2.35 -0.05 -32.59
C SER A 66 -2.51 0.86 -31.36
N PHE A 67 -2.08 2.11 -31.45
CA PHE A 67 -2.23 3.08 -30.38
C PHE A 67 -3.70 3.40 -30.07
N LEU A 68 -4.55 3.54 -31.09
CA LEU A 68 -5.98 3.82 -30.90
C LEU A 68 -6.71 2.71 -30.13
N LYS A 69 -6.33 1.44 -30.34
CA LYS A 69 -6.85 0.31 -29.54
C LYS A 69 -6.49 0.47 -28.06
N VAL A 70 -5.21 0.73 -27.76
CA VAL A 70 -4.74 0.93 -26.39
C VAL A 70 -5.40 2.14 -25.75
N LYS A 71 -5.46 3.28 -26.46
CA LYS A 71 -6.13 4.50 -26.03
C LYS A 71 -7.56 4.24 -25.59
N LYS A 72 -8.32 3.48 -26.39
CA LYS A 72 -9.71 3.14 -26.07
C LYS A 72 -9.81 2.36 -24.76
N LYS A 73 -8.98 1.32 -24.56
CA LYS A 73 -8.97 0.52 -23.33
C LYS A 73 -8.59 1.35 -22.10
N VAL A 74 -7.61 2.25 -22.24
CA VAL A 74 -7.21 3.18 -21.18
C VAL A 74 -8.38 4.10 -20.80
N GLN A 75 -9.08 4.66 -21.79
CA GLN A 75 -10.23 5.53 -21.53
C GLN A 75 -11.39 4.79 -20.86
N GLU A 76 -11.67 3.56 -21.28
CA GLU A 76 -12.70 2.69 -20.67
C GLU A 76 -12.36 2.41 -19.20
N PHE A 77 -11.14 1.96 -18.91
CA PHE A 77 -10.68 1.72 -17.53
C PHE A 77 -10.81 2.96 -16.66
N ILE A 78 -10.33 4.12 -17.13
CA ILE A 78 -10.39 5.36 -16.34
C ILE A 78 -11.84 5.80 -16.10
N HIS A 79 -12.73 5.61 -17.08
CA HIS A 79 -14.14 5.97 -16.92
C HIS A 79 -14.84 5.09 -15.88
N GLU A 80 -14.56 3.78 -15.88
CA GLU A 80 -15.08 2.85 -14.88
C GLU A 80 -14.58 3.18 -13.47
N GLU A 81 -13.32 3.60 -13.37
CA GLU A 81 -12.64 3.83 -12.10
C GLU A 81 -12.78 5.27 -11.56
N GLU A 82 -13.36 6.20 -12.33
CA GLU A 82 -13.40 7.63 -12.04
C GLU A 82 -14.01 7.96 -10.65
N GLN A 83 -14.98 7.17 -10.21
CA GLN A 83 -15.66 7.38 -8.92
C GLN A 83 -14.86 6.88 -7.70
N SER A 84 -13.81 6.08 -7.92
CA SER A 84 -13.04 5.44 -6.86
C SER A 84 -11.53 5.58 -7.05
N LEU A 85 -11.13 6.70 -7.64
CA LEU A 85 -9.73 7.08 -7.82
C LEU A 85 -9.01 7.19 -6.48
N LYS A 86 -7.76 6.71 -6.47
CA LYS A 86 -6.82 6.89 -5.37
C LYS A 86 -5.88 8.06 -5.68
N LYS A 87 -4.64 8.03 -5.19
CA LYS A 87 -3.64 9.07 -5.44
C LYS A 87 -2.99 8.97 -6.81
N SER A 88 -3.00 7.80 -7.44
CA SER A 88 -2.53 7.65 -8.81
C SER A 88 -3.15 6.48 -9.55
N ILE A 89 -2.96 6.48 -10.87
CA ILE A 89 -3.24 5.37 -11.78
C ILE A 89 -1.96 5.01 -12.51
N VAL A 90 -1.63 3.72 -12.58
CA VAL A 90 -0.53 3.18 -13.36
C VAL A 90 -1.07 2.19 -14.39
N ILE A 91 -0.76 2.40 -15.67
CA ILE A 91 -1.15 1.50 -16.75
C ILE A 91 0.07 1.10 -17.58
N PHE A 92 0.20 -0.20 -17.84
CA PHE A 92 1.05 -0.75 -18.89
C PHE A 92 0.21 -1.57 -19.85
N ALA A 93 0.38 -1.32 -21.14
CA ALA A 93 -0.38 -2.03 -22.15
C ALA A 93 0.47 -2.27 -23.40
N SER A 94 0.20 -3.38 -24.09
CA SER A 94 0.70 -3.64 -25.44
C SER A 94 -0.46 -3.59 -26.44
N SER A 95 -0.16 -3.28 -27.70
CA SER A 95 -1.17 -3.25 -28.76
C SER A 95 -1.73 -4.62 -29.14
N ASP A 96 -0.97 -5.68 -28.85
CA ASP A 96 -1.31 -7.08 -29.12
C ASP A 96 -2.01 -7.78 -27.93
N ASP A 97 -2.38 -7.02 -26.90
CA ASP A 97 -3.01 -7.49 -25.66
C ASP A 97 -2.17 -8.51 -24.83
N SER A 98 -0.90 -8.73 -25.19
CA SER A 98 0.02 -9.58 -24.41
C SER A 98 0.34 -8.99 -23.02
N ILE A 99 0.20 -7.67 -22.87
CA ILE A 99 0.33 -6.93 -21.62
C ILE A 99 -0.92 -6.08 -21.41
N TRP A 100 -1.55 -6.28 -20.26
CA TRP A 100 -2.52 -5.36 -19.69
C TRP A 100 -2.34 -5.34 -18.17
N PHE A 101 -1.86 -4.21 -17.66
CA PHE A 101 -1.74 -3.91 -16.24
C PHE A 101 -2.35 -2.54 -16.02
N ALA A 102 -3.32 -2.44 -15.12
CA ALA A 102 -3.98 -1.19 -14.80
C ALA A 102 -4.35 -1.21 -13.32
N GLU A 103 -3.70 -0.36 -12.52
CA GLU A 103 -3.85 -0.35 -11.08
C GLU A 103 -3.97 1.07 -10.56
N LYS A 104 -4.82 1.26 -9.54
CA LYS A 104 -4.91 2.50 -8.78
C LYS A 104 -4.07 2.35 -7.53
N LEU A 105 -3.18 3.30 -7.26
CA LEU A 105 -2.33 3.24 -6.08
C LEU A 105 -2.69 4.33 -5.08
N GLN A 106 -2.56 3.99 -3.79
CA GLN A 106 -2.66 4.95 -2.68
C GLN A 106 -1.40 5.84 -2.54
N LEU A 107 -0.46 5.77 -3.49
CA LEU A 107 0.78 6.55 -3.53
C LEU A 107 0.75 7.53 -4.71
N PRO A 108 1.26 8.76 -4.55
CA PRO A 108 1.40 9.70 -5.67
C PRO A 108 2.50 9.22 -6.63
N VAL A 109 2.39 9.65 -7.89
CA VAL A 109 3.38 9.42 -8.96
C VAL A 109 3.64 10.73 -9.69
N GLU A 110 4.75 10.82 -10.40
CA GLU A 110 4.92 11.88 -11.38
C GLU A 110 4.13 11.51 -12.65
N THR A 111 3.31 12.45 -13.13
CA THR A 111 2.51 12.21 -14.34
C THR A 111 3.43 12.12 -15.56
N ASP A 112 3.46 10.94 -16.18
CA ASP A 112 4.30 10.64 -17.33
C ASP A 112 3.63 9.63 -18.26
N PHE A 113 3.87 9.79 -19.56
CA PHE A 113 3.29 8.94 -20.60
C PHE A 113 4.36 8.55 -21.61
N SER A 114 4.41 7.27 -21.99
CA SER A 114 5.30 6.78 -23.03
C SER A 114 4.59 5.85 -24.01
N TRP A 115 5.04 5.91 -25.26
CA TRP A 115 4.69 4.99 -26.33
C TRP A 115 6.00 4.58 -27.04
N ASP A 116 6.60 3.49 -26.56
CA ASP A 116 8.01 3.17 -26.79
C ASP A 116 8.20 1.65 -26.94
N ASN A 117 9.39 1.19 -27.28
CA ASN A 117 9.70 -0.24 -27.43
C ASN A 117 9.88 -0.95 -26.08
N GLU A 118 9.97 -0.19 -24.98
CA GLU A 118 10.17 -0.70 -23.63
C GLU A 118 9.20 -0.02 -22.65
N LEU A 119 8.77 -0.76 -21.61
CA LEU A 119 7.96 -0.20 -20.53
C LEU A 119 8.81 0.67 -19.60
N LYS A 120 8.30 1.85 -19.23
CA LYS A 120 8.91 2.72 -18.23
C LYS A 120 8.54 2.20 -16.84
N LEU A 121 9.39 1.35 -16.25
CA LEU A 121 9.12 0.66 -14.98
C LEU A 121 9.74 1.37 -13.76
N GLU A 122 10.44 2.48 -13.96
CA GLU A 122 11.29 3.12 -12.95
C GLU A 122 10.50 3.63 -11.76
N GLN A 123 9.38 4.33 -12.00
CA GLN A 123 8.55 4.88 -10.93
C GLN A 123 7.91 3.76 -10.11
N LEU A 124 7.28 2.76 -10.75
CA LEU A 124 6.69 1.62 -10.05
C LEU A 124 7.73 0.81 -9.25
N SER A 125 8.91 0.59 -9.84
CA SER A 125 10.01 -0.08 -9.14
C SER A 125 10.50 0.71 -7.93
N THR A 126 10.51 2.04 -8.02
CA THR A 126 10.89 2.93 -6.91
C THR A 126 9.84 2.90 -5.81
N LEU A 127 8.55 2.96 -6.15
CA LEU A 127 7.45 2.82 -5.20
C LEU A 127 7.52 1.47 -4.48
N HIS A 128 7.72 0.36 -5.19
CA HIS A 128 7.84 -0.97 -4.59
C HIS A 128 9.01 -1.07 -3.61
N LYS A 129 10.16 -0.48 -3.96
CA LYS A 129 11.33 -0.43 -3.07
C LYS A 129 11.09 0.43 -1.83
N ASN A 130 10.37 1.55 -1.99
CA ASN A 130 10.12 2.51 -0.92
C ASN A 130 8.97 2.09 -0.01
N PHE A 131 7.99 1.34 -0.52
CA PHE A 131 6.80 0.88 0.18
C PHE A 131 6.62 -0.62 -0.03
N PRO A 132 7.58 -1.45 0.42
CA PRO A 132 7.50 -2.89 0.26
C PRO A 132 6.42 -3.47 1.19
N LYS A 133 6.21 -4.78 1.10
CA LYS A 133 5.34 -5.50 2.03
C LYS A 133 5.77 -5.24 3.46
N SER A 134 4.86 -4.65 4.23
CA SER A 134 5.18 -4.17 5.57
C SER A 134 4.11 -4.55 6.58
N GLY A 135 4.53 -4.68 7.84
CA GLY A 135 3.63 -4.78 8.98
C GLY A 135 3.74 -3.54 9.85
N ILE A 136 2.64 -2.85 10.06
CA ILE A 136 2.52 -1.77 11.05
C ILE A 136 1.89 -2.37 12.30
N ILE A 137 2.64 -2.40 13.39
CA ILE A 137 2.23 -2.96 14.67
C ILE A 137 1.97 -1.80 15.63
N LEU A 138 0.73 -1.62 16.04
CA LEU A 138 0.31 -0.63 17.03
C LEU A 138 0.13 -1.32 18.38
N THR A 139 0.82 -0.87 19.41
CA THR A 139 0.63 -1.33 20.80
C THR A 139 0.05 -0.22 21.65
N GLN A 140 -1.04 -0.55 22.36
CA GLN A 140 -1.64 0.35 23.34
C GLN A 140 -2.32 -0.44 24.46
N GLN A 141 -1.82 -0.30 25.68
CA GLN A 141 -2.38 -0.88 26.91
C GLN A 141 -2.51 -2.41 26.84
N ASN A 142 -3.72 -2.91 26.57
CA ASN A 142 -4.08 -4.32 26.48
C ASN A 142 -4.35 -4.77 25.03
N MET A 143 -4.14 -3.90 24.04
CA MET A 143 -4.41 -4.19 22.64
C MET A 143 -3.15 -4.06 21.78
N VAL A 144 -3.06 -4.94 20.79
CA VAL A 144 -2.07 -4.84 19.70
C VAL A 144 -2.79 -5.00 18.37
N LYS A 145 -2.79 -3.94 17.55
CA LYS A 145 -3.32 -3.96 16.19
C LYS A 145 -2.17 -4.15 15.20
N VAL A 146 -2.38 -4.98 14.19
CA VAL A 146 -1.44 -5.21 13.09
C VAL A 146 -2.12 -4.85 11.80
N ILE A 147 -1.56 -3.91 11.05
CA ILE A 147 -1.99 -3.53 9.71
C ILE A 147 -0.93 -4.03 8.73
N LYS A 148 -1.35 -4.83 7.75
CA LYS A 148 -0.49 -5.30 6.67
C LYS A 148 -0.61 -4.34 5.51
N THR A 149 0.53 -3.90 4.97
CA THR A 149 0.56 -3.03 3.79
C THR A 149 1.40 -3.61 2.66
N ASP A 150 1.03 -3.27 1.43
CA ASP A 150 1.79 -3.53 0.20
C ASP A 150 1.58 -2.32 -0.73
N LEU A 151 2.66 -1.68 -1.20
CA LEU A 151 2.59 -0.38 -1.91
C LEU A 151 1.73 0.68 -1.19
N GLY A 152 1.82 0.73 0.14
CA GLY A 152 1.03 1.67 0.94
C GLY A 152 -0.46 1.31 1.05
N GLU A 153 -0.91 0.23 0.41
CA GLU A 153 -2.30 -0.21 0.51
C GLU A 153 -2.50 -1.20 1.65
N ILE A 154 -3.60 -1.09 2.36
CA ILE A 154 -3.97 -2.03 3.41
C ILE A 154 -4.42 -3.34 2.77
N THR A 155 -3.67 -4.42 3.04
CA THR A 155 -3.97 -5.77 2.53
C THR A 155 -4.61 -6.67 3.58
N GLY A 156 -4.65 -6.22 4.84
CA GLY A 156 -5.36 -6.90 5.91
C GLY A 156 -5.02 -6.35 7.28
N GLU A 157 -5.83 -6.72 8.25
CA GLU A 157 -5.67 -6.31 9.63
C GLU A 157 -5.88 -7.48 10.60
N HIS A 158 -5.23 -7.39 11.75
CA HIS A 158 -5.44 -8.29 12.88
C HIS A 158 -5.45 -7.49 14.18
N LEU A 159 -6.39 -7.78 15.06
CA LEU A 159 -6.43 -7.23 16.41
C LEU A 159 -6.18 -8.34 17.42
N PHE A 160 -5.22 -8.10 18.30
CA PHE A 160 -5.00 -8.89 19.50
C PHE A 160 -5.46 -8.10 20.71
N GLU A 161 -6.42 -8.65 21.44
CA GLU A 161 -6.87 -8.09 22.70
C GLU A 161 -6.49 -9.05 23.83
N LEU A 162 -5.88 -8.49 24.86
CA LEU A 162 -5.57 -9.22 26.07
C LEU A 162 -6.83 -9.35 26.93
N ASP A 163 -7.24 -10.59 27.17
CA ASP A 163 -8.28 -10.93 28.11
C ASP A 163 -7.69 -11.08 29.51
N ILE A 164 -8.11 -10.20 30.42
CA ILE A 164 -7.58 -10.14 31.79
C ILE A 164 -8.14 -11.28 32.66
N ASP A 165 -9.30 -11.82 32.31
CA ASP A 165 -9.97 -12.87 33.09
C ASP A 165 -9.42 -14.26 32.72
N THR A 166 -9.11 -14.49 31.45
CA THR A 166 -8.58 -15.77 30.96
C THR A 166 -7.06 -15.80 30.84
N GLU A 167 -6.40 -14.65 30.95
CA GLU A 167 -4.96 -14.49 30.72
C GLU A 167 -4.50 -14.90 29.30
N ASP A 168 -5.42 -14.89 28.33
CA ASP A 168 -5.20 -15.28 26.93
C ASP A 168 -5.48 -14.14 25.94
N TRP A 169 -4.97 -14.26 24.71
CA TRP A 169 -5.29 -13.32 23.63
C TRP A 169 -6.57 -13.75 22.90
N ARG A 170 -7.47 -12.80 22.68
CA ARG A 170 -8.50 -12.91 21.65
C ARG A 170 -7.94 -12.37 20.34
N ASP A 171 -8.01 -13.20 19.30
CA ASP A 171 -7.53 -12.88 17.96
C ASP A 171 -8.74 -12.62 17.05
N TYR A 172 -8.80 -11.41 16.50
CA TYR A 172 -9.82 -11.01 15.55
C TYR A 172 -9.15 -10.71 14.22
N ALA A 173 -9.55 -11.42 13.17
CA ALA A 173 -9.08 -11.22 11.80
C ALA A 173 -10.18 -10.57 10.94
N GLY A 174 -9.86 -9.50 10.23
CA GLY A 174 -10.79 -8.74 9.39
C GLY A 174 -11.29 -7.43 10.02
N PRO A 175 -12.29 -6.77 9.37
CA PRO A 175 -12.86 -5.48 9.79
C PRO A 175 -13.14 -5.41 11.28
N VAL A 176 -12.34 -4.65 12.03
CA VAL A 176 -12.50 -4.51 13.48
C VAL A 176 -13.74 -3.64 13.76
N PRO A 177 -14.77 -4.14 14.47
CA PRO A 177 -15.92 -3.33 14.86
C PRO A 177 -15.48 -2.19 15.78
N SER A 178 -15.99 -0.97 15.53
CA SER A 178 -15.72 0.22 16.35
C SER A 178 -16.06 0.04 17.83
N GLU A 179 -17.01 -0.84 18.16
CA GLU A 179 -17.38 -1.18 19.53
C GLU A 179 -16.29 -1.93 20.31
N SER A 180 -15.35 -2.60 19.62
CA SER A 180 -14.21 -3.30 20.24
C SER A 180 -13.13 -2.35 20.77
N MET A 181 -13.20 -1.07 20.40
CA MET A 181 -12.26 -0.02 20.82
C MET A 181 -12.69 0.68 22.12
N VAL A 182 -13.84 0.30 22.71
CA VAL A 182 -14.28 0.84 24.01
C VAL A 182 -13.46 0.18 25.11
N GLY A 183 -12.26 0.74 25.36
CA GLY A 183 -11.40 0.34 26.47
C GLY A 183 -12.17 0.28 27.78
N SER A 184 -12.20 -0.90 28.39
CA SER A 184 -12.76 -1.11 29.72
C SER A 184 -12.01 -0.22 30.71
N LYS A 185 -12.69 0.84 31.21
CA LYS A 185 -12.20 1.67 32.32
C LYS A 185 -12.21 0.85 33.60
N LEU A 186 -11.16 0.05 33.80
CA LEU A 186 -10.93 -0.65 35.06
C LEU A 186 -10.36 0.32 36.08
N THR A 187 -11.12 0.58 37.15
CA THR A 187 -10.69 1.28 38.36
C THR A 187 -9.65 0.43 39.09
N GLN A 188 -8.36 0.78 38.96
CA GLN A 188 -7.24 -0.04 39.40
C GLN A 188 -6.82 0.20 40.87
N THR A 189 -6.87 -0.84 41.70
CA THR A 189 -6.09 -0.96 42.95
C THR A 189 -4.65 -1.40 42.65
N ASP A 190 -3.68 -1.06 43.49
CA ASP A 190 -2.24 -1.27 43.19
C ASP A 190 -1.84 -2.75 43.00
N GLN A 191 -2.46 -3.69 43.72
CA GLN A 191 -2.21 -5.13 43.53
C GLN A 191 -2.69 -5.65 42.18
N PHE A 192 -3.71 -5.03 41.59
CA PHE A 192 -4.22 -5.37 40.25
C PHE A 192 -3.24 -4.91 39.17
N LYS A 193 -2.60 -3.75 39.37
CA LYS A 193 -1.57 -3.22 38.45
C LYS A 193 -0.34 -4.11 38.38
N GLU A 194 0.16 -4.59 39.51
CA GLU A 194 1.36 -5.45 39.54
C GLU A 194 1.13 -6.78 38.80
N ARG A 195 -0.04 -7.41 39.02
CA ARG A 195 -0.41 -8.65 38.30
C ARG A 195 -0.60 -8.41 36.81
N PHE A 196 -1.27 -7.33 36.45
CA PHE A 196 -1.44 -6.93 35.05
C PHE A 196 -0.10 -6.71 34.34
N GLN A 197 0.84 -6.01 34.98
CA GLN A 197 2.18 -5.76 34.42
C GLN A 197 3.03 -7.03 34.32
N ALA A 198 2.99 -7.90 35.33
CA ALA A 198 3.73 -9.16 35.32
C ALA A 198 3.23 -10.10 34.21
N ASN A 199 1.91 -10.16 34.02
CA ASN A 199 1.31 -10.97 32.99
C ASN A 199 1.56 -10.38 31.59
N LYS A 200 1.48 -9.04 31.42
CA LYS A 200 1.84 -8.32 30.18
C LYS A 200 3.21 -8.68 29.66
N LYS A 201 4.21 -8.79 30.54
CA LYS A 201 5.57 -9.20 30.14
C LYS A 201 5.64 -10.61 29.56
N ARG A 202 4.91 -11.58 30.14
CA ARG A 202 4.84 -12.95 29.62
C ARG A 202 4.09 -12.99 28.30
N TRP A 203 2.98 -12.26 28.20
CA TRP A 203 2.15 -12.20 27.00
C TRP A 203 2.88 -11.59 25.81
N TYR A 204 3.69 -10.55 26.03
CA TYR A 204 4.49 -9.97 24.95
C TYR A 204 5.51 -10.96 24.37
N ASN A 205 6.02 -11.93 25.15
CA ASN A 205 6.91 -12.96 24.61
C ASN A 205 6.18 -13.88 23.61
N GLN A 206 4.96 -14.29 23.95
CA GLN A 206 4.13 -15.12 23.07
C GLN A 206 3.69 -14.34 21.82
N LEU A 207 3.25 -13.10 22.03
CA LEU A 207 2.81 -12.24 20.94
C LEU A 207 3.96 -11.92 19.98
N ALA A 208 5.16 -11.60 20.49
CA ALA A 208 6.34 -11.37 19.67
C ALA A 208 6.64 -12.57 18.75
N SER A 209 6.57 -13.80 19.28
CA SER A 209 6.76 -15.02 18.49
C SER A 209 5.70 -15.17 17.39
N LYS A 210 4.45 -14.79 17.68
CA LYS A 210 3.34 -14.80 16.70
C LYS A 210 3.55 -13.73 15.62
N LEU A 211 3.97 -12.53 16.00
CA LEU A 211 4.29 -11.43 15.08
C LEU A 211 5.47 -11.77 14.17
N ASP A 212 6.52 -12.41 14.71
CA ASP A 212 7.67 -12.89 13.92
C ASP A 212 7.24 -13.93 12.88
N ARG A 213 6.33 -14.83 13.26
CA ARG A 213 5.73 -15.81 12.33
C ARG A 213 4.89 -15.11 11.27
N MET A 214 4.02 -14.18 11.64
CA MET A 214 3.20 -13.40 10.69
C MET A 214 4.09 -12.65 9.69
N ALA A 215 5.16 -12.00 10.16
CA ALA A 215 6.14 -11.32 9.33
C ALA A 215 6.81 -12.27 8.34
N LYS A 216 7.16 -13.48 8.77
CA LYS A 216 7.75 -14.50 7.90
C LYS A 216 6.77 -15.01 6.85
N GLU A 217 5.55 -15.37 7.25
CA GLU A 217 4.51 -15.91 6.38
C GLU A 217 4.05 -14.89 5.34
N SER A 218 3.88 -13.63 5.76
CA SER A 218 3.47 -12.53 4.90
C SER A 218 4.65 -11.90 4.15
N LYS A 219 5.87 -12.43 4.32
CA LYS A 219 7.12 -11.94 3.72
C LYS A 219 7.32 -10.43 3.91
N TRP A 220 7.09 -9.93 5.12
CA TRP A 220 7.32 -8.51 5.41
C TRP A 220 8.81 -8.19 5.29
N GLU A 221 9.10 -7.15 4.52
CA GLU A 221 10.43 -6.57 4.36
C GLU A 221 10.67 -5.45 5.38
N ARG A 222 9.60 -4.77 5.84
CA ARG A 222 9.70 -3.75 6.88
C ARG A 222 8.65 -3.96 7.96
N ILE A 223 9.06 -3.67 9.19
CA ILE A 223 8.18 -3.68 10.37
C ILE A 223 8.23 -2.30 11.01
N TYR A 224 7.07 -1.67 11.12
CA TYR A 224 6.89 -0.40 11.80
C TYR A 224 6.23 -0.67 13.15
N LEU A 225 6.75 -0.07 14.21
CA LEU A 225 6.20 -0.22 15.55
C LEU A 225 5.70 1.13 16.07
N VAL A 226 4.45 1.18 16.51
CA VAL A 226 3.75 2.41 16.87
C VAL A 226 3.16 2.26 18.27
N GLY A 227 3.33 3.27 19.12
CA GLY A 227 2.74 3.28 20.46
C GLY A 227 3.58 4.05 21.48
N GLU A 228 3.21 3.93 22.75
CA GLU A 228 3.94 4.56 23.85
C GLU A 228 5.37 3.98 23.99
N PRO A 229 6.38 4.79 24.33
CA PRO A 229 7.78 4.36 24.36
C PRO A 229 8.04 3.08 25.14
N ASP A 230 7.47 2.93 26.33
CA ASP A 230 7.68 1.75 27.18
C ASP A 230 7.12 0.47 26.55
N GLU A 231 5.96 0.56 25.90
CA GLU A 231 5.30 -0.60 25.29
C GLU A 231 6.02 -1.05 24.03
N VAL A 232 6.36 -0.08 23.18
CA VAL A 232 7.13 -0.30 21.95
C VAL A 232 8.48 -0.91 22.28
N ASN A 233 9.22 -0.36 23.24
CA ASN A 233 10.53 -0.90 23.62
C ASN A 233 10.42 -2.31 24.22
N SER A 234 9.40 -2.56 25.05
CA SER A 234 9.13 -3.87 25.61
C SER A 234 8.86 -4.91 24.52
N LEU A 235 8.00 -4.60 23.54
CA LEU A 235 7.68 -5.52 22.44
C LEU A 235 8.87 -5.70 21.49
N LYS A 236 9.55 -4.61 21.10
CA LYS A 236 10.75 -4.63 20.26
C LYS A 236 11.85 -5.52 20.84
N SER A 237 12.06 -5.48 22.16
CA SER A 237 13.09 -6.32 22.82
C SER A 237 12.81 -7.82 22.77
N LYS A 238 11.58 -8.22 22.41
CA LYS A 238 11.11 -9.62 22.40
C LYS A 238 10.94 -10.19 21.00
N MET A 239 10.87 -9.32 19.99
CA MET A 239 10.79 -9.73 18.59
C MET A 239 12.17 -10.10 18.06
N GLN A 240 12.21 -11.14 17.23
CA GLN A 240 13.41 -11.55 16.52
C GLN A 240 13.59 -10.79 15.21
N LYS A 241 12.48 -10.42 14.57
CA LYS A 241 12.50 -9.61 13.35
C LYS A 241 12.95 -8.19 13.67
N GLU A 242 13.78 -7.66 12.77
CA GLU A 242 14.26 -6.29 12.88
C GLU A 242 13.12 -5.29 12.69
N ILE A 243 13.08 -4.28 13.56
CA ILE A 243 12.12 -3.19 13.47
C ILE A 243 12.75 -2.07 12.65
N PHE A 244 12.14 -1.76 11.51
CA PHE A 244 12.60 -0.74 10.57
C PHE A 244 12.47 0.67 11.17
N GLU A 245 11.31 0.99 11.73
CA GLU A 245 11.06 2.31 12.33
C GLU A 245 10.12 2.21 13.54
N VAL A 246 10.29 3.14 14.47
CA VAL A 246 9.48 3.28 15.67
C VAL A 246 8.82 4.66 15.68
N THR A 247 7.51 4.70 15.87
CA THR A 247 6.73 5.94 16.00
C THR A 247 6.09 6.03 17.39
N HIS A 248 6.50 7.03 18.18
CA HIS A 248 5.94 7.27 19.51
C HIS A 248 4.67 8.12 19.44
N LYS A 249 3.56 7.50 19.03
CA LYS A 249 2.23 8.13 18.97
C LYS A 249 1.16 7.13 19.38
N ASN A 250 0.15 7.62 20.09
CA ASN A 250 -1.09 6.90 20.34
C ASN A 250 -2.01 7.10 19.13
N MET A 251 -2.35 6.02 18.43
CA MET A 251 -3.19 6.06 17.22
C MET A 251 -4.14 4.86 17.10
N LEU A 252 -4.39 4.09 18.17
CA LEU A 252 -5.24 2.90 18.06
C LEU A 252 -6.69 3.24 17.64
N ASP A 253 -7.18 4.42 18.06
CA ASP A 253 -8.54 4.89 17.76
C ASP A 253 -8.65 5.61 16.40
N HIS A 254 -7.56 5.68 15.63
CA HIS A 254 -7.56 6.31 14.31
C HIS A 254 -7.97 5.31 13.22
N GLU A 255 -8.55 5.82 12.13
CA GLU A 255 -8.75 5.02 10.92
C GLU A 255 -7.42 4.50 10.37
N ASP A 256 -7.43 3.28 9.84
CA ASP A 256 -6.23 2.61 9.35
C ASP A 256 -5.53 3.36 8.23
N SER A 257 -6.31 3.97 7.33
CA SER A 257 -5.80 4.84 6.27
C SER A 257 -4.92 5.96 6.84
N LYS A 258 -5.41 6.63 7.89
CA LYS A 258 -4.69 7.70 8.57
C LYS A 258 -3.45 7.20 9.31
N ILE A 259 -3.51 6.00 9.90
CA ILE A 259 -2.34 5.38 10.52
C ILE A 259 -1.26 5.14 9.47
N VAL A 260 -1.63 4.54 8.33
CA VAL A 260 -0.73 4.24 7.22
C VAL A 260 -0.09 5.52 6.67
N ASP A 261 -0.88 6.57 6.42
CA ASP A 261 -0.37 7.88 5.96
C ASP A 261 0.70 8.44 6.91
N VAL A 262 0.44 8.41 8.22
CA VAL A 262 1.35 8.98 9.23
C VAL A 262 2.64 8.15 9.38
N VAL A 263 2.54 6.83 9.26
CA VAL A 263 3.66 5.91 9.49
C VAL A 263 4.54 5.77 8.25
N LEU A 264 3.95 5.61 7.07
CA LEU A 264 4.69 5.41 5.83
C LEU A 264 5.20 6.72 5.21
N LYS A 265 4.61 7.88 5.55
CA LYS A 265 5.09 9.22 5.18
C LYS A 265 5.32 9.38 3.67
N TYR A 266 4.27 9.20 2.88
CA TYR A 266 4.26 9.52 1.45
C TYR A 266 3.48 10.81 1.16
#